data_AF-A0A7X3FLW0-F1
#
_entry.id   AF-A0A7X3FLW0-F1
#
_cell.length_a   1.000
_cell.length_b   1.000
_cell.length_c   1.000
_cell.angle_alpha   90.00
_cell.angle_beta   90.00
_cell.angle_gamma   90.00
#
_symmetry.space_group_name_H-M   'P 1'
#
loop_
_entity.id
_entity.type
_entity.pdbx_description
1 polymer ?
#
loop_
_entity_poly.entity_id
_entity_poly.type
_entity_poly.pdbx_seq_one_letter_code
_entity_poly.pdbx_strand_id
1 'polypeptide(L)' 'MAHKGQTFKHYPESLKVEAIRLHAEEGWSYRKITEHLEIHDKDRVRKWMRKYRLEGQASFVDRRGNPCRTE' A
#
# COMPACT_ATOMS: atom_id res chain seq x y z
N MET A 1 14.98 12.55 8.15
CA MET A 1 15.14 13.80 7.37
C MET A 1 14.55 13.59 5.99
N ALA A 2 13.64 14.46 5.55
CA ALA A 2 13.16 14.44 4.18
C ALA A 2 14.13 15.27 3.32
N HIS A 3 14.66 14.70 2.25
CA HIS A 3 15.52 15.42 1.32
C HIS A 3 14.65 16.30 0.40
N LYS A 4 15.03 17.56 0.21
CA LYS A 4 14.32 18.52 -0.67
C LYS A 4 14.24 17.92 -2.08
N GLY A 5 13.01 17.75 -2.61
CA GLY A 5 12.75 17.12 -3.91
C GLY A 5 12.21 15.68 -3.87
N GLN A 6 12.02 15.09 -2.68
CA GLN A 6 11.40 13.77 -2.57
C GLN A 6 9.89 13.83 -2.89
N THR A 7 9.50 13.31 -4.03
CA THR A 7 8.08 13.14 -4.40
C THR A 7 7.53 11.85 -3.82
N PHE A 8 6.52 11.95 -2.94
CA PHE A 8 5.82 10.78 -2.43
C PHE A 8 4.69 10.39 -3.39
N LYS A 9 4.87 9.29 -4.14
CA LYS A 9 3.76 8.69 -4.89
C LYS A 9 2.71 8.19 -3.90
N HIS A 10 1.51 8.74 -4.02
CA HIS A 10 0.34 8.28 -3.26
C HIS A 10 -0.31 7.12 -4.01
N TYR A 11 -0.46 5.98 -3.34
CA TYR A 11 -1.16 4.83 -3.89
C TYR A 11 -2.51 4.71 -3.19
N PRO A 12 -3.63 4.64 -3.93
CA PRO A 12 -4.95 4.44 -3.33
C PRO A 12 -5.01 3.09 -2.63
N GLU A 13 -5.90 2.97 -1.64
CA GLU A 13 -6.13 1.72 -0.91
C GLU A 13 -6.52 0.56 -1.82
N SER A 14 -7.35 0.82 -2.84
CA SER A 14 -7.81 -0.17 -3.81
C SER A 14 -6.64 -0.88 -4.48
N LEU A 15 -5.59 -0.13 -4.87
CA LEU A 15 -4.39 -0.68 -5.50
C LEU A 15 -3.58 -1.55 -4.53
N LYS A 16 -3.55 -1.19 -3.25
CA LYS A 16 -2.86 -1.98 -2.22
C LYS A 16 -3.58 -3.30 -1.96
N VAL A 17 -4.90 -3.27 -1.90
CA VAL A 17 -5.75 -4.46 -1.70
C VAL A 17 -5.64 -5.37 -2.92
N GLU A 18 -5.67 -4.82 -4.13
CA GLU A 18 -5.49 -5.59 -5.37
C GLU A 18 -4.14 -6.31 -5.43
N ALA A 19 -3.05 -5.63 -5.05
CA ALA A 19 -1.72 -6.24 -4.96
C ALA A 19 -1.69 -7.48 -4.04
N ILE A 20 -2.42 -7.41 -2.92
CA ILE A 20 -2.48 -8.51 -1.94
C ILE A 20 -3.38 -9.64 -2.46
N ARG A 21 -4.50 -9.28 -3.09
CA ARG A 21 -5.43 -10.22 -3.71
C ARG A 21 -4.73 -11.05 -4.79
N LEU A 22 -4.01 -10.40 -5.71
CA LEU A 22 -3.21 -11.06 -6.75
C LEU A 22 -2.15 -12.00 -6.15
N HIS A 23 -1.52 -11.61 -5.05
CA HIS A 23 -0.56 -12.47 -4.37
C HIS A 23 -1.24 -13.68 -3.69
N ALA A 24 -2.38 -13.47 -3.04
CA ALA A 24 -3.08 -14.49 -2.28
C ALA A 24 -3.82 -15.50 -3.17
N GLU A 25 -4.47 -15.04 -4.24
CA GLU A 25 -5.24 -15.88 -5.16
C GLU A 25 -4.37 -16.53 -6.23
N GLU A 26 -3.52 -15.76 -6.91
CA GLU A 26 -2.72 -16.29 -8.03
C GLU A 26 -1.29 -16.66 -7.64
N GLY A 27 -0.84 -16.36 -6.43
CA GLY A 27 0.53 -16.66 -5.99
C GLY A 27 1.61 -15.82 -6.70
N TRP A 28 1.25 -14.65 -7.25
CA TRP A 28 2.18 -13.85 -8.04
C TRP A 28 3.38 -13.38 -7.23
N SER A 29 4.56 -13.41 -7.86
CA SER A 29 5.78 -12.85 -7.27
C SER A 29 5.70 -11.32 -7.16
N TYR A 30 6.36 -10.74 -6.15
CA TYR A 30 6.38 -9.29 -5.95
C TYR A 30 6.79 -8.49 -7.19
N ARG A 31 7.72 -9.03 -7.99
CA ARG A 31 8.17 -8.41 -9.25
C ARG A 31 7.02 -8.29 -10.27
N LYS A 32 6.25 -9.36 -10.45
CA LYS A 32 5.13 -9.40 -11.38
C LYS A 32 4.02 -8.44 -10.94
N ILE A 33 3.77 -8.35 -9.64
CA ILE A 33 2.80 -7.40 -9.06
C ILE A 33 3.26 -5.96 -9.29
N THR A 34 4.54 -5.65 -9.09
CA THR A 34 5.08 -4.31 -9.34
C THR A 34 5.02 -3.91 -10.81
N GLU A 35 5.26 -4.85 -11.73
CA GLU A 35 5.14 -4.61 -13.17
C GLU A 35 3.68 -4.40 -13.59
N HIS A 36 2.75 -5.17 -13.02
CA HIS A 36 1.33 -5.07 -13.36
C HIS A 36 0.65 -3.80 -12.80
N LEU A 37 1.01 -3.40 -11.58
CA LEU A 37 0.43 -2.23 -10.90
C LEU A 37 1.29 -0.96 -11.05
N GLU A 38 2.33 -1.02 -11.89
CA GLU A 38 3.29 0.08 -12.15
C GLU A 38 3.87 0.70 -10.86
N ILE A 39 4.14 -0.16 -9.88
CA ILE A 39 4.70 0.23 -8.60
C ILE A 39 6.22 0.26 -8.76
N HIS A 40 6.82 1.43 -8.54
CA HIS A 40 8.27 1.58 -8.67
C HIS A 40 9.09 0.75 -7.68
N ASP A 41 8.53 0.47 -6.50
CA ASP A 41 9.28 -0.11 -5.39
C ASP A 41 8.64 -1.39 -4.86
N LYS A 42 9.35 -2.51 -5.03
CA LYS A 42 8.94 -3.83 -4.53
C LYS A 42 8.89 -3.91 -3.00
N ASP A 43 9.72 -3.12 -2.31
CA ASP A 43 9.79 -3.12 -0.85
C ASP A 43 8.50 -2.54 -0.25
N ARG A 44 7.85 -1.62 -0.97
CA ARG A 44 6.53 -1.09 -0.65
C ARG A 44 5.45 -2.18 -0.64
N VAL A 45 5.43 -3.07 -1.63
CA VAL A 45 4.51 -4.23 -1.67
C VAL A 45 4.76 -5.16 -0.50
N ARG A 46 6.04 -5.42 -0.15
CA ARG A 46 6.40 -6.21 1.04
C ARG A 46 5.89 -5.58 2.34
N LYS A 47 5.97 -4.25 2.48
CA LYS A 47 5.42 -3.53 3.63
C LYS A 47 3.89 -3.63 3.70
N TRP A 48 3.19 -3.53 2.58
CA TRP A 48 1.74 -3.72 2.52
C TRP A 48 1.32 -5.11 2.96
N MET A 49 2.03 -6.14 2.49
CA MET A 49 1.80 -7.52 2.91
C MET A 49 2.00 -7.74 4.41
N ARG A 50 3.07 -7.17 4.98
CA ARG A 50 3.30 -7.23 6.43
C ARG A 50 2.16 -6.56 7.21
N LYS A 51 1.71 -5.39 6.76
CA LYS A 51 0.57 -4.67 7.34
C LYS A 51 -0.73 -5.46 7.26
N TYR A 52 -1.01 -6.03 6.09
CA TYR A 52 -2.19 -6.86 5.87
C TYR A 52 -2.24 -8.10 6.77
N ARG A 53 -1.10 -8.73 7.03
CA ARG A 53 -1.05 -9.87 7.97
C ARG A 53 -1.34 -9.49 9.42
N LEU A 54 -1.12 -8.23 9.80
CA LEU A 54 -1.30 -7.75 11.17
C LEU A 54 -2.70 -7.18 11.42
N GLU A 55 -3.20 -6.34 10.50
CA GLU A 55 -4.47 -5.61 10.67
C GLU A 55 -5.50 -5.90 9.55
N GLY A 56 -5.18 -6.75 8.58
CA GLY A 56 -6.05 -7.04 7.44
C GLY A 56 -6.25 -5.83 6.51
N GLN A 57 -7.44 -5.72 5.90
CA GLN A 57 -7.79 -4.58 5.04
C GLN A 57 -7.85 -3.25 5.81
N ALA A 58 -8.12 -3.27 7.12
CA ALA A 58 -8.20 -2.08 7.96
C ALA A 58 -6.85 -1.34 8.11
N SER A 59 -5.73 -1.97 7.75
CA SER A 59 -4.39 -1.36 7.75
C SER A 59 -4.20 -0.31 6.65
N PHE A 60 -5.05 -0.32 5.61
CA PHE A 60 -4.97 0.59 4.46
C PHE A 60 -5.90 1.78 4.55
N VAL A 61 -6.86 1.76 5.49
CA VAL A 61 -7.72 2.89 5.80
C VAL A 61 -6.83 4.06 6.20
N ASP A 62 -6.86 5.11 5.39
CA ASP A 62 -6.10 6.32 5.66
C ASP A 62 -6.70 7.01 6.87
N ARG A 63 -6.00 6.93 8.01
CA ARG A 63 -6.39 7.63 9.25
C ARG A 63 -5.83 9.07 9.28
N ARG A 64 -5.25 9.58 8.19
CA ARG A 64 -4.67 10.93 8.15
C ARG A 64 -5.80 11.93 7.89
N GLY A 65 -6.43 12.34 8.98
CA GLY A 65 -7.53 13.29 8.95
C GLY A 65 -8.77 12.73 9.63
N ASN A 66 -8.66 12.34 10.89
CA ASN A 66 -9.79 12.52 11.78
C ASN A 66 -9.70 13.97 12.31
N PRO A 67 -10.33 14.97 11.66
CA PRO A 67 -10.50 16.27 12.29
C PRO A 67 -11.46 16.05 13.44
N CYS A 68 -10.94 15.76 14.64
CA CYS A 68 -11.73 16.02 15.83
C CYS A 68 -12.00 17.52 15.89
N ARG A 69 -13.13 17.96 15.33
CA ARG A 69 -13.85 19.18 15.69
C ARG A 69 -15.28 19.11 15.16
N THR A 70 -16.09 18.24 15.74
CA THR A 70 -17.53 18.50 15.82
C THR A 70 -17.73 19.28 17.12
N GLU A 71 -18.44 20.39 17.02
CA GLU A 71 -18.56 21.49 17.99
C GLU A 71 -19.00 21.08 19.40
#